data_AF-A0A9P7N1K8-F1
#
_entry.id   AF-A0A9P7N1K8-F1
#
_cell.length_a   1.000
_cell.length_b   1.000
_cell.length_c   1.000
_cell.angle_alpha   90.00
_cell.angle_beta   90.00
_cell.angle_gamma   90.00
#
_symmetry.space_group_name_H-M   'P 1'
#
loop_
_entity.id
_entity.type
_entity.pdbx_description
1 polymer ?
#
loop_
_entity_poly.entity_id
_entity_poly.type
_entity_poly.pdbx_seq_one_letter_code
_entity_poly.pdbx_strand_id
1 'polypeptide(L)' 'DLTDMHQFAKLEMAICTAMFFALFDFDVVDREGNTGDVSLPPLNLDNFSAKRQPGHVWLKCRRRV' A
#
# COMPACT_ATOMS: atom_id res chain seq x y z
N ASP A 1 -14.55 23.98 1.35
CA ASP A 1 -14.13 23.85 2.76
C ASP A 1 -12.98 22.86 2.82
N LEU A 2 -11.89 23.17 3.51
CA LEU A 2 -10.73 22.27 3.67
C LEU A 2 -11.10 21.00 4.45
N THR A 3 -12.11 21.10 5.32
CA THR A 3 -12.61 19.98 6.14
C THR A 3 -13.28 18.94 5.26
N ASP A 4 -14.10 19.36 4.30
CA ASP A 4 -14.80 18.46 3.38
C ASP A 4 -13.83 17.72 2.45
N MET A 5 -12.80 18.42 1.94
CA MET A 5 -11.76 17.78 1.12
C MET A 5 -10.97 16.72 1.90
N HIS A 6 -10.71 16.96 3.18
CA HIS A 6 -10.02 16.00 4.03
C HIS A 6 -10.88 14.76 4.33
N GLN A 7 -12.18 14.95 4.58
CA GLN A 7 -13.12 13.83 4.76
C GLN A 7 -13.26 13.00 3.48
N PHE A 8 -13.37 13.67 2.34
CA PHE A 8 -13.44 13.01 1.04
C PHE A 8 -12.18 12.17 0.75
N ALA A 9 -10.99 12.73 0.96
CA ALA A 9 -9.73 12.02 0.76
C ALA A 9 -9.61 10.77 1.66
N LYS A 10 -10.08 10.85 2.92
CA LYS A 10 -10.13 9.68 3.82
C LYS A 10 -11.05 8.59 3.30
N LEU A 11 -12.24 8.97 2.84
CA LEU A 11 -13.23 8.04 2.31
C LEU A 11 -12.72 7.36 1.03
N GLU A 12 -12.17 8.14 0.10
CA GLU A 12 -11.61 7.63 -1.15
C GLU A 12 -10.46 6.64 -0.88
N MET A 13 -9.53 6.99 0.00
CA MET A 13 -8.42 6.10 0.38
C MET A 13 -8.93 4.80 1.02
N ALA A 14 -9.94 4.88 1.89
CA ALA A 14 -10.52 3.70 2.52
C ALA A 14 -11.20 2.77 1.49
N ILE A 15 -12.00 3.34 0.57
CA ILE A 15 -12.69 2.57 -0.48
C ILE A 15 -11.67 1.91 -1.42
N CYS A 16 -10.69 2.67 -1.91
CA CYS A 16 -9.64 2.14 -2.78
C CYS A 16 -8.88 1.00 -2.10
N THR A 17 -8.45 1.19 -0.85
CA THR A 17 -7.70 0.18 -0.08
C THR A 17 -8.55 -1.08 0.14
N ALA A 18 -9.81 -0.91 0.53
CA ALA A 18 -10.73 -2.03 0.74
C ALA A 18 -10.96 -2.83 -0.54
N MET A 19 -11.18 -2.15 -1.69
CA MET A 19 -11.36 -2.83 -2.97
C MET A 19 -10.12 -3.62 -3.38
N PHE A 20 -8.92 -3.04 -3.23
CA PHE A 20 -7.67 -3.74 -3.54
C PHE A 20 -7.52 -5.02 -2.71
N PHE A 21 -7.75 -4.96 -1.40
CA PHE A 21 -7.65 -6.14 -0.55
C PHE A 21 -8.79 -7.14 -0.74
N ALA A 22 -9.98 -6.70 -1.15
CA ALA A 22 -11.07 -7.61 -1.45
C ALA A 22 -10.80 -8.41 -2.73
N LEU A 23 -10.22 -7.76 -3.75
CA LEU A 23 -10.10 -8.32 -5.10
C LEU A 23 -8.74 -8.95 -5.40
N PHE A 24 -7.72 -8.70 -4.60
CA PHE A 24 -6.35 -9.17 -4.89
C PHE A 24 -5.64 -9.74 -3.67
N ASP A 25 -4.86 -10.79 -3.92
CA ASP A 25 -3.76 -11.23 -3.06
C ASP A 25 -2.48 -10.50 -3.46
N PHE A 26 -1.68 -10.15 -2.47
CA PHE A 26 -0.40 -9.48 -2.64
C PHE A 26 0.69 -10.31 -1.96
N ASP A 27 1.71 -10.67 -2.73
CA ASP A 27 2.93 -11.29 -2.23
C ASP A 27 4.08 -10.29 -2.33
N VAL A 28 4.86 -10.15 -1.26
CA VAL A 28 6.09 -9.35 -1.29
C VAL A 28 7.15 -10.12 -2.07
N VAL A 29 7.77 -9.46 -3.05
CA VAL A 29 8.76 -10.06 -3.95
C VAL A 29 9.98 -9.17 -4.12
N ASP A 30 11.08 -9.75 -4.58
CA ASP A 30 12.24 -9.00 -5.05
C ASP A 30 11.92 -8.36 -6.42
N ARG A 31 12.93 -7.69 -7.00
CA ARG A 31 12.78 -7.03 -8.31
C ARG A 31 12.51 -8.03 -9.43
N GLU A 32 12.99 -9.26 -9.28
CA GLU A 32 12.89 -10.36 -10.21
C GLU A 32 11.58 -11.15 -10.06
N GLY A 33 10.80 -10.88 -9.00
CA GLY A 33 9.51 -11.50 -8.73
C GLY A 33 9.58 -12.76 -7.86
N ASN A 34 10.72 -13.03 -7.23
CA ASN A 34 10.90 -14.15 -6.30
C ASN A 34 10.51 -13.72 -4.88
N THR A 35 10.02 -14.68 -4.09
CA THR A 35 9.55 -14.46 -2.70
C THR A 35 10.63 -14.74 -1.65
N GLY A 36 11.87 -15.04 -2.05
CA GLY A 36 12.95 -15.42 -1.13
C GLY A 36 13.61 -14.22 -0.46
N ASP A 37 13.66 -14.23 0.88
CA ASP A 37 14.38 -13.27 1.73
C ASP A 37 13.97 -11.80 1.56
N VAL A 38 12.72 -11.56 1.14
CA VAL A 38 12.18 -10.22 0.93
C VAL A 38 11.44 -9.74 2.16
N SER A 39 11.93 -8.67 2.77
CA SER A 39 11.26 -7.99 3.88
C SER A 39 10.71 -6.64 3.44
N LEU A 40 9.54 -6.26 3.96
CA LEU A 40 9.07 -4.88 3.84
C LEU A 40 10.05 -3.94 4.55
N PRO A 41 10.31 -2.75 4.00
CA PRO A 41 11.10 -1.74 4.68
C PRO A 41 10.42 -1.35 6.01
N PRO A 42 11.21 -1.07 7.06
CA PRO A 42 10.66 -0.66 8.34
C PRO A 42 9.87 0.64 8.19
N LEU A 43 8.64 0.66 8.71
CA LEU A 43 7.83 1.86 8.73
C LEU A 43 8.24 2.74 9.91
N ASN A 44 8.61 3.99 9.63
CA ASN A 44 8.79 5.00 10.66
C ASN A 44 7.44 5.66 10.97
N LEU A 45 6.76 5.16 12.01
CA LEU A 45 5.43 5.64 12.43
C LEU A 45 5.48 7.09 12.95
N ASP A 46 6.60 7.53 13.52
CA ASP A 46 6.78 8.88 14.05
C ASP A 46 6.92 9.94 12.94
N ASN A 47 7.22 9.50 11.71
CA ASN A 47 7.31 10.36 10.52
C ASN A 47 6.31 9.91 9.42
N PHE A 48 5.21 9.28 9.82
CA PHE A 48 4.18 8.84 8.90
C PHE A 48 3.40 10.05 8.39
N SER A 49 3.80 10.56 7.23
CA SER A 49 3.15 11.67 6.53
C SER A 49 2.87 11.26 5.08
N ALA A 50 2.14 12.08 4.32
CA ALA A 50 1.89 11.86 2.89
C ALA A 50 3.15 12.00 1.99
N LYS A 51 4.35 11.84 2.58
CA LYS A 51 5.62 11.81 1.86
C LYS A 51 5.89 10.39 1.39
N ARG A 52 6.58 10.29 0.26
CA ARG A 52 7.05 9.01 -0.27
C ARG A 52 8.01 8.38 0.74
N GLN A 53 7.74 7.13 1.13
CA GLN A 53 8.63 6.36 1.98
C GLN A 53 9.93 6.05 1.24
N PRO A 54 11.09 6.07 1.92
CA PRO A 54 12.36 5.68 1.31
C PRO A 54 12.37 4.18 1.02
N GLY A 55 12.89 3.81 -0.16
CA GLY A 55 12.94 2.42 -0.63
C GLY A 55 11.89 2.08 -1.68
N HIS A 56 12.03 0.89 -2.25
CA HIS A 56 11.09 0.31 -3.22
C HIS A 56 10.56 -1.00 -2.66
N VAL A 57 9.25 -1.20 -2.78
CA VAL A 57 8.59 -2.48 -2.47
C VAL A 57 8.05 -3.02 -3.78
N TRP A 58 8.42 -4.25 -4.11
CA TRP A 58 7.84 -4.96 -5.24
C TRP A 58 6.77 -5.90 -4.71
N LEU A 59 5.59 -5.83 -5.32
CA LEU A 59 4.44 -6.65 -4.97
C LEU A 59 4.02 -7.43 -6.22
N LYS A 60 3.80 -8.73 -6.04
CA LYS A 60 3.11 -9.55 -7.04
C LYS A 60 1.63 -9.58 -6.69
N CYS A 61 0.80 -9.09 -7.60
CA CYS A 61 -0.65 -9.06 -7.42
C CYS A 61 -1.30 -10.23 -8.14
N ARG A 62 -2.19 -10.94 -7.46
CA ARG A 62 -3.02 -12.01 -8.05
C ARG A 62 -4.48 -11.72 -7.77
N ARG A 63 -5.34 -11.78 -8.78
CA ARG A 63 -6.79 -11.56 -8.60
C ARG A 63 -7.38 -12.72 -7.80
N ARG A 64 -8.14 -12.40 -6.74
CA ARG A 64 -9.01 -13.35 -6.03
C ARG A 64 -10.19 -13.65 -6.95
N VAL A 65 -10.33 -14.92 -7.35
CA VAL A 65 -11.45 -15.41 -8.18
C VAL A 65 -12.55 -15.89 -7.26
#